data_AF-A0A3B3DAI5-F1
#
_entry.id   AF-A0A3B3DAI5-F1
#
_cell.length_a   1.000
_cell.length_b   1.000
_cell.length_c   1.000
_cell.angle_alpha   90.00
_cell.angle_beta   90.00
_cell.angle_gamma   90.00
#
_symmetry.space_group_name_H-M   'P 1'
#
loop_
_entity.id
_entity.type
_entity.pdbx_description
1 polymer ?
#
loop_
_entity_poly.entity_id
_entity_poly.type
_entity_poly.pdbx_seq_one_letter_code
_entity_poly.pdbx_strand_id
1 'polypeptide(L)'
;MANVLLKLAGGPRVVTRLRPLTCLQGRSSVPEVQANHFHAHAALLNSNRSSVVRCGRQKYERLYPVILVRPDGSTINIRYKEPRRILQMPINVATLSEEERRSRLKKKEVKAPKSQTAEVQEDDFSVEHYSHLWKKK
;
A
#
# COMPACT_ATOMS: atom_id res chain seq x y z
N MET A 1 -39.77 18.80 -31.51
CA MET A 1 -38.90 19.12 -32.66
C MET A 1 -37.46 18.93 -32.23
N ALA A 2 -36.93 17.74 -32.48
CA ALA A 2 -35.57 17.36 -32.13
C ALA A 2 -34.57 18.05 -33.06
N ASN A 3 -33.38 18.39 -32.54
CA ASN A 3 -32.15 18.38 -33.32
C ASN A 3 -30.94 18.23 -32.39
N VAL A 4 -30.48 16.98 -32.31
CA VAL A 4 -29.20 16.56 -31.76
C VAL A 4 -28.14 16.87 -32.82
N LEU A 5 -27.22 17.78 -32.53
CA LEU A 5 -26.06 18.06 -33.39
C LEU A 5 -24.81 17.41 -32.77
N LEU A 6 -24.57 16.15 -33.17
CA LEU A 6 -23.31 15.44 -32.92
C LEU A 6 -22.21 16.02 -33.82
N LYS A 7 -21.28 16.78 -33.25
CA LYS A 7 -20.02 17.15 -33.91
C LYS A 7 -18.94 16.15 -33.50
N LEU A 8 -18.68 15.18 -34.38
CA LEU A 8 -17.50 14.33 -34.34
C LEU A 8 -16.32 15.13 -34.88
N ALA A 9 -15.41 15.57 -33.99
CA ALA A 9 -14.16 16.20 -34.40
C ALA A 9 -13.13 15.12 -34.77
N GLY A 10 -12.73 15.10 -36.04
CA GLY A 10 -11.77 14.17 -36.61
C GLY A 10 -10.34 14.39 -36.09
N GLY A 11 -9.69 13.29 -35.72
CA GLY A 11 -8.25 13.23 -35.54
C GLY A 11 -7.52 13.00 -36.87
N PRO A 12 -6.28 13.50 -37.04
CA PRO A 12 -5.53 13.32 -38.27
C PRO A 12 -5.11 11.86 -38.47
N ARG A 13 -5.58 11.26 -39.56
CA ARG A 13 -5.04 10.02 -40.13
C ARG A 13 -3.71 10.35 -40.81
N VAL A 14 -2.59 9.85 -40.27
CA VAL A 14 -1.31 9.85 -40.99
C VAL A 14 -1.08 8.43 -41.52
N VAL A 15 -1.44 8.23 -42.78
CA VAL A 15 -1.09 7.06 -43.59
C VAL A 15 -0.23 7.55 -44.73
N THR A 16 1.06 7.22 -44.73
CA THR A 16 2.01 7.32 -45.88
C THR A 16 3.36 6.79 -45.39
N ARG A 17 4.16 5.95 -46.07
CA ARG A 17 4.15 5.30 -47.39
C ARG A 17 5.09 4.08 -47.29
N LEU A 18 4.77 3.02 -48.03
CA LEU A 18 5.66 1.88 -48.25
C LEU A 18 6.77 2.23 -49.26
N ARG A 19 7.99 1.75 -48.94
CA ARG A 19 9.15 1.35 -49.77
C ARG A 19 9.73 2.31 -50.83
N PRO A 20 11.05 2.24 -50.99
CA PRO A 20 11.57 1.71 -52.25
C PRO A 20 12.48 0.50 -52.04
N LEU A 21 12.30 -0.49 -52.93
CA LEU A 21 13.27 -1.54 -53.21
C LEU A 21 14.36 -0.94 -54.10
N THR A 22 15.62 -1.10 -53.73
CA THR A 22 16.76 -0.93 -54.65
C THR A 22 17.56 -2.23 -54.72
N CYS A 23 17.37 -2.89 -55.85
CA CYS A 23 18.33 -3.63 -56.68
C CYS A 23 19.61 -4.24 -56.05
N LEU A 24 19.61 -5.58 -55.99
CA LEU A 24 20.61 -6.58 -56.37
C LEU A 24 22.14 -6.29 -56.43
N GLN A 25 22.84 -7.26 -55.83
CA GLN A 25 24.08 -7.97 -56.24
C GLN A 25 25.44 -7.44 -55.78
N GLY A 26 26.06 -8.23 -54.88
CA GLY A 26 27.49 -8.24 -54.58
C GLY A 26 27.82 -9.44 -53.67
N ARG A 27 28.38 -10.50 -54.25
CA ARG A 27 28.76 -11.75 -53.58
C ARG A 27 30.22 -11.66 -53.15
N SER A 28 30.53 -11.76 -51.85
CA SER A 28 31.72 -12.45 -51.32
C SER A 28 31.88 -12.28 -49.81
N SER A 29 32.39 -13.36 -49.20
CA SER A 29 32.87 -13.51 -47.82
C SER A 29 31.91 -13.13 -46.71
N VAL A 30 31.24 -14.12 -46.14
CA VAL A 30 30.80 -14.09 -44.73
C VAL A 30 32.06 -14.01 -43.86
N PRO A 31 32.34 -12.92 -43.13
CA PRO A 31 33.05 -13.06 -41.88
C PRO A 31 32.02 -13.56 -40.87
N GLU A 32 32.23 -14.80 -40.45
CA GLU A 32 31.71 -15.42 -39.25
C GLU A 32 31.20 -14.40 -38.24
N VAL A 33 29.87 -14.25 -38.17
CA VAL A 33 29.23 -13.52 -37.09
C VAL A 33 29.56 -14.33 -35.85
N GLN A 34 30.49 -13.83 -35.05
CA GLN A 34 30.79 -14.38 -33.75
C GLN A 34 29.48 -14.33 -32.96
N ALA A 35 28.75 -15.44 -32.99
CA ALA A 35 27.57 -15.62 -32.18
C ALA A 35 28.11 -15.65 -30.76
N ASN A 36 28.03 -14.51 -30.08
CA ASN A 36 28.10 -14.48 -28.63
C ASN A 36 27.02 -15.45 -28.17
N HIS A 37 27.44 -16.68 -27.86
CA HIS A 37 26.64 -17.68 -27.19
C HIS A 37 26.44 -17.16 -25.77
N PHE A 38 25.58 -16.15 -25.64
CA PHE A 38 24.99 -15.86 -24.35
C PHE A 38 24.26 -17.15 -23.98
N HIS A 39 24.75 -17.83 -22.95
CA HIS A 39 24.08 -18.98 -22.35
C HIS A 39 22.64 -18.58 -22.03
N ALA A 40 21.73 -18.91 -22.94
CA ALA A 40 20.30 -18.72 -22.73
C ALA A 40 19.84 -19.81 -21.76
N HIS A 41 20.06 -19.57 -20.47
CA HIS A 41 19.37 -20.35 -19.44
C HIS A 41 17.86 -20.20 -19.69
N ALA A 42 17.13 -21.32 -19.66
CA ALA A 42 15.68 -21.30 -19.72
C ALA A 42 15.14 -20.27 -18.72
N ALA A 43 14.20 -19.43 -19.14
CA ALA A 43 13.71 -18.32 -18.34
C ALA A 43 13.05 -18.84 -17.05
N LEU A 44 13.82 -18.92 -15.96
CA LEU A 44 13.32 -19.28 -14.65
C LEU A 44 12.32 -18.21 -14.19
N LEU A 45 11.15 -18.66 -13.75
CA LEU A 45 10.12 -17.79 -13.20
C LEU A 45 10.53 -17.35 -11.80
N ASN A 46 11.38 -16.33 -11.74
CA ASN A 46 11.76 -15.68 -10.49
C ASN A 46 11.05 -14.32 -10.33
N SER A 47 10.91 -13.88 -9.08
CA SER A 47 10.32 -12.58 -8.75
C SER A 47 11.18 -11.40 -9.22
N ASN A 48 12.48 -11.61 -9.43
CA ASN A 48 13.43 -10.58 -9.85
C ASN A 48 13.31 -10.19 -11.33
N ARG A 49 12.71 -11.04 -12.16
CA ARG A 49 12.59 -10.83 -13.61
C ARG A 49 11.91 -9.50 -13.98
N SER A 50 11.02 -8.99 -13.12
CA SER A 50 10.29 -7.74 -13.34
C SER A 50 10.39 -6.74 -12.17
N SER A 51 11.34 -6.93 -11.25
CA SER A 51 11.46 -6.05 -10.08
C SER A 51 12.12 -4.69 -10.40
N VAL A 52 13.02 -4.64 -11.38
CA VAL A 52 13.74 -3.43 -11.79
C VAL A 52 13.03 -2.76 -12.97
N VAL A 53 12.25 -1.72 -12.71
CA VAL A 53 11.44 -1.02 -13.74
C VAL A 53 11.47 0.49 -13.59
N ARG A 54 11.11 1.23 -14.66
CA ARG A 54 10.91 2.68 -14.65
C ARG A 54 9.49 3.07 -15.07
N CYS A 55 9.06 4.30 -14.78
CA CYS A 55 7.79 4.80 -15.30
C CYS A 55 7.92 4.96 -16.83
N GLY A 56 6.97 4.39 -17.58
CA GLY A 56 6.92 4.48 -19.05
C GLY A 56 6.21 5.72 -19.58
N ARG A 57 5.69 6.60 -18.70
CA ARG A 57 5.04 7.86 -19.12
C ARG A 57 6.10 8.92 -19.43
N GLN A 58 5.82 9.79 -20.40
CA GLN A 58 6.72 10.90 -20.75
C GLN A 58 6.80 11.97 -19.65
N LYS A 59 5.67 12.28 -19.01
CA LYS A 59 5.58 13.20 -17.87
C LYS A 59 5.06 12.42 -16.67
N TYR A 60 5.80 12.45 -15.56
CA TYR A 60 5.40 11.81 -14.30
C TYR A 60 5.95 12.59 -13.11
N GLU A 61 5.22 12.56 -12.00
CA GLU A 61 5.65 13.12 -10.73
C GLU A 61 6.73 12.24 -10.09
N ARG A 62 7.57 12.85 -9.26
CA ARG A 62 8.55 12.10 -8.47
C ARG A 62 7.82 11.18 -7.49
N LEU A 63 8.19 9.91 -7.50
CA LEU A 63 7.73 8.92 -6.54
C LEU A 63 8.92 8.39 -5.75
N TYR A 64 8.69 8.14 -4.47
CA TYR A 64 9.69 7.65 -3.52
C TYR A 64 9.45 6.17 -3.22
N PRO A 65 10.51 5.36 -3.07
CA PRO A 65 10.37 3.98 -2.62
C PRO A 65 9.96 3.94 -1.15
N VAL A 66 8.88 3.24 -0.85
CA VAL A 66 8.28 3.12 0.47
C VAL A 66 7.96 1.66 0.77
N ILE A 67 8.15 1.25 2.02
CA ILE A 67 7.80 -0.09 2.49
C ILE A 67 6.34 -0.09 2.96
N LEU A 68 5.47 -0.82 2.26
CA LEU A 68 4.10 -1.09 2.70
C LEU A 68 4.07 -2.35 3.56
N VAL A 69 3.61 -2.21 4.80
CA VAL A 69 3.38 -3.30 5.75
C VAL A 69 1.90 -3.68 5.70
N ARG A 70 1.61 -4.92 5.35
CA ARG A 70 0.25 -5.49 5.35
C ARG A 70 -0.17 -5.89 6.78
N PRO A 71 -1.47 -6.10 7.07
CA PRO A 71 -1.92 -6.53 8.40
C PRO A 71 -1.34 -7.89 8.81
N ASP A 72 -0.96 -8.72 7.85
CA ASP A 72 -0.29 -10.02 8.06
C ASP A 72 1.21 -9.86 8.40
N GLY A 73 1.73 -8.63 8.47
CA GLY A 73 3.14 -8.32 8.73
C GLY A 73 4.06 -8.42 7.53
N SER A 74 3.60 -8.97 6.42
CA SER A 74 4.37 -9.04 5.18
C SER A 74 4.62 -7.66 4.55
N THR A 75 5.76 -7.52 3.88
CA THR A 75 6.24 -6.22 3.37
C THR A 75 6.39 -6.22 1.86
N ILE A 76 6.04 -5.08 1.24
CA ILE A 76 6.17 -4.87 -0.20
C ILE A 76 6.74 -3.48 -0.46
N ASN A 77 7.66 -3.37 -1.41
CA ASN A 77 8.23 -2.09 -1.83
C ASN A 77 7.36 -1.46 -2.92
N ILE A 78 6.82 -0.28 -2.65
CA ILE A 78 5.94 0.46 -3.57
C ILE A 78 6.49 1.87 -3.78
N ARG A 79 6.15 2.49 -4.91
CA ARG A 79 6.47 3.89 -5.19
C ARG A 79 5.31 4.79 -4.76
N TYR A 80 5.56 5.73 -3.85
CA TYR A 80 4.54 6.62 -3.28
C TYR A 80 4.86 8.09 -3.53
N LYS A 81 3.85 8.97 -3.46
CA LYS A 81 4.00 10.41 -3.75
C LYS A 81 4.84 11.13 -2.71
N GLU A 82 4.58 10.81 -1.44
CA GLU A 82 5.30 11.40 -0.31
C GLU A 82 6.52 10.56 0.06
N PRO A 83 7.62 11.21 0.51
CA PRO A 83 8.81 10.52 0.99
C PRO A 83 8.59 9.96 2.41
N ARG A 84 7.77 8.92 2.52
CA ARG A 84 7.58 8.17 3.76
C ARG A 84 8.47 6.93 3.78
N ARG A 85 8.98 6.54 4.95
CA ARG A 85 9.79 5.31 5.07
C ARG A 85 8.92 4.05 5.12
N ILE A 86 7.83 4.10 5.88
CA ILE A 86 6.95 2.96 6.16
C ILE A 86 5.49 3.41 6.08
N LEU A 87 4.66 2.58 5.46
CA LEU A 87 3.19 2.70 5.48
C LEU A 87 2.63 1.44 6.12
N GLN A 88 1.81 1.59 7.16
CA GLN A 88 1.14 0.48 7.82
C GLN A 88 -0.31 0.40 7.34
N MET A 89 -0.68 -0.74 6.76
CA MET A 89 -2.05 -0.99 6.34
C MET A 89 -2.90 -1.39 7.56
N PRO A 90 -4.04 -0.73 7.80
CA PRO A 90 -4.92 -1.11 8.89
C PRO A 90 -5.55 -2.49 8.60
N ILE A 91 -5.99 -3.15 9.67
CA ILE A 91 -6.78 -4.37 9.54
C ILE A 91 -8.23 -4.02 9.19
N ASN A 92 -8.82 -4.75 8.26
CA ASN A 92 -10.22 -4.57 7.88
C ASN A 92 -11.13 -5.20 8.93
N VAL A 93 -11.92 -4.40 9.65
CA VAL A 93 -12.81 -4.91 10.71
C VAL A 93 -13.95 -5.76 10.14
N ALA A 94 -14.40 -5.49 8.92
CA ALA A 94 -15.51 -6.18 8.28
C ALA A 94 -15.18 -7.62 7.83
N THR A 95 -13.90 -7.96 7.67
CA THR A 95 -13.47 -9.31 7.27
C THR A 95 -13.21 -10.22 8.46
N LEU A 96 -13.07 -9.67 9.67
CA LEU A 96 -12.77 -10.45 10.89
C LEU A 96 -13.99 -11.27 11.34
N SER A 97 -13.75 -12.41 11.97
CA SER A 97 -14.79 -13.16 12.68
C SER A 97 -15.32 -12.37 13.87
N GLU A 98 -16.55 -12.66 14.30
CA GLU A 98 -17.16 -11.94 15.43
C GLU A 98 -16.37 -12.11 16.73
N GLU A 99 -15.77 -13.27 16.93
CA GLU A 99 -14.95 -13.60 18.09
C GLU A 99 -13.68 -12.73 18.14
N GLU A 100 -12.98 -12.58 17.01
CA GLU A 100 -11.81 -11.73 16.90
C GLU A 100 -12.15 -10.26 17.09
N ARG A 101 -13.31 -9.81 16.59
CA ARG A 101 -13.80 -8.45 16.82
C ARG A 101 -14.04 -8.21 18.31
N ARG A 102 -14.76 -9.11 18.99
CA ARG A 102 -15.03 -9.02 20.44
C ARG A 102 -13.75 -9.01 21.26
N SER A 103 -12.79 -9.88 20.94
CA SER A 103 -11.49 -9.91 21.65
C SER A 103 -10.70 -8.60 21.48
N ARG A 104 -10.74 -7.98 20.29
CA ARG A 104 -10.11 -6.68 20.03
C ARG A 104 -10.80 -5.54 20.77
N LEU A 105 -12.13 -5.55 20.87
CA LEU A 105 -12.88 -4.55 21.64
C LEU A 105 -12.51 -4.63 23.13
N LYS A 106 -12.52 -5.84 23.71
CA LYS A 106 -12.06 -6.06 25.10
C LYS A 106 -10.62 -5.56 25.31
N LYS A 107 -9.69 -5.86 24.38
CA LYS A 107 -8.30 -5.36 24.44
C LYS A 107 -8.20 -3.84 24.37
N LYS A 108 -9.13 -3.15 23.68
CA LYS A 108 -9.19 -1.69 23.63
C LYS A 108 -9.72 -1.12 24.94
N GLU A 109 -10.78 -1.70 25.49
CA GLU A 109 -11.39 -1.28 26.77
C GLU A 109 -10.41 -1.41 27.94
N VAL A 110 -9.62 -2.48 28.00
CA VAL A 110 -8.59 -2.66 29.04
C VAL A 110 -7.49 -1.60 28.96
N LYS A 111 -7.20 -1.09 27.75
CA LYS A 111 -6.19 -0.04 27.53
C LYS A 111 -6.72 1.37 27.74
N ALA A 112 -8.03 1.57 27.71
CA ALA A 112 -8.60 2.84 28.14
C ALA A 112 -8.18 3.04 29.59
N PRO A 113 -7.69 4.24 29.98
CA PRO A 113 -7.37 4.49 31.38
C PRO A 113 -8.66 4.24 32.14
N LYS A 114 -8.71 3.15 32.91
CA LYS A 114 -9.70 3.01 33.96
C LYS A 114 -9.41 4.20 34.84
N SER A 115 -10.23 5.25 34.72
CA SER A 115 -10.22 6.31 35.70
C SER A 115 -10.30 5.57 37.01
N GLN A 116 -9.20 5.61 37.77
CA GLN A 116 -9.22 5.27 39.16
C GLN A 116 -10.11 6.36 39.77
N THR A 117 -11.42 6.20 39.62
CA THR A 117 -12.30 6.46 40.75
C THR A 117 -11.77 5.48 41.77
N ALA A 118 -10.71 5.90 42.48
CA ALA A 118 -10.39 5.34 43.76
C ALA A 118 -11.74 5.25 44.43
N GLU A 119 -12.17 4.03 44.75
CA GLU A 119 -13.29 3.85 45.65
C GLU A 119 -13.00 4.82 46.78
N VAL A 120 -13.72 5.95 46.79
CA VAL A 120 -13.75 6.79 47.95
C VAL A 120 -14.37 5.82 48.92
N GLN A 121 -13.53 5.20 49.75
CA GLN A 121 -13.98 4.40 50.86
C GLN A 121 -14.84 5.37 51.63
N GLU A 122 -16.15 5.24 51.49
CA GLU A 122 -17.07 6.01 52.30
C GLU A 122 -16.90 5.43 53.69
N ASP A 123 -16.13 6.13 54.52
CA ASP A 123 -15.97 5.78 55.92
C ASP A 123 -17.37 5.71 56.54
N ASP A 124 -17.69 4.60 57.21
CA ASP A 124 -18.89 4.43 58.04
C ASP A 124 -18.79 5.30 59.31
N PHE A 125 -18.56 6.61 59.12
CA PHE A 125 -18.39 7.55 60.20
C PHE A 125 -19.74 7.82 60.88
N SER A 126 -19.99 7.11 61.98
CA SER A 126 -21.13 7.35 62.86
C SER A 126 -20.74 8.23 64.04
N VAL A 127 -21.40 9.38 64.15
CA VAL A 127 -21.22 10.36 65.24
C VAL A 127 -21.51 9.75 66.61
N GLU A 128 -22.44 8.78 66.68
CA GLU A 128 -22.84 8.12 67.93
C GLU A 128 -21.68 7.33 68.56
N HIS A 129 -20.83 6.70 67.73
CA HIS A 129 -19.70 5.90 68.20
C HIS A 129 -18.65 6.72 68.95
N TYR A 130 -18.59 8.03 68.71
CA TYR A 130 -17.60 8.93 69.32
C TYR A 130 -18.18 9.83 70.42
N SER A 131 -19.49 9.75 70.67
CA SER A 131 -20.21 10.55 71.68
C SER A 131 -19.65 10.40 73.11
N HIS A 132 -19.07 9.24 73.42
CA HIS A 132 -18.49 8.92 74.73
C HIS A 132 -17.22 9.75 75.05
N LEU A 133 -16.57 10.33 74.03
CA LEU A 133 -15.36 11.14 74.19
C LEU A 133 -15.66 12.61 74.53
N TRP A 134 -16.93 13.03 74.49
CA TRP A 134 -17.31 14.44 74.65
C TRP A 134 -17.45 14.88 76.10
N LYS A 135 -17.52 13.95 77.04
CA LYS A 135 -17.59 14.27 78.47
C LYS A 135 -16.16 14.43 79.01
N LYS A 136 -15.75 15.68 79.24
CA LYS A 136 -14.50 15.95 79.96
C LYS A 136 -14.67 15.59 81.44
N LYS A 137 -13.66 14.90 81.97
CA LYS A 137 -13.52 14.59 83.40
C LYS A 137 -13.45 15.86 84.24
#